data_AF-A0AA91GQZ0-F1
#
_entry.id   AF-A0AA91GQZ0-F1
#
_cell.length_a   1.000
_cell.length_b   1.000
_cell.length_c   1.000
_cell.angle_alpha   90.00
_cell.angle_beta   90.00
_cell.angle_gamma   90.00
#
_symmetry.space_group_name_H-M   'P 1'
#
loop_
_entity.id
_entity.type
_entity.pdbx_description
1 polymer ?
#
loop_
_entity_poly.entity_id
_entity_poly.type
_entity_poly.pdbx_seq_one_letter_code
_entity_poly.pdbx_strand_id
1 'polypeptide(L)'
;MALGLTSVKITLNSCHCGMVLTTLQLPEKCLVMGIVRDNLLILASAEPIIWYGDYVLAIALSQALVPALKVALNKKHPIHYSHKECFIKNLTIRQ
;
A
#
# COMPACT_ATOMS: atom_id res chain seq x y z
N MET A 1 -13.54 -14.01 16.57
CA MET A 1 -12.97 -12.69 16.19
C MET A 1 -13.03 -12.61 14.67
N ALA A 2 -13.71 -11.63 14.08
CA ALA A 2 -13.84 -11.52 12.63
C ALA A 2 -12.70 -10.65 12.06
N LEU A 3 -11.97 -11.20 11.10
CA LEU A 3 -10.92 -10.50 10.38
C LEU A 3 -11.52 -9.71 9.21
N GLY A 4 -10.97 -8.53 8.92
CA GLY A 4 -11.37 -7.72 7.79
C GLY A 4 -10.41 -7.86 6.62
N LEU A 5 -10.84 -8.54 5.55
CA LEU A 5 -10.08 -8.62 4.31
C LEU A 5 -10.39 -7.42 3.41
N THR A 6 -9.36 -6.80 2.83
CA THR A 6 -9.53 -5.74 1.83
C THR A 6 -8.53 -5.85 0.70
N SER A 7 -8.93 -5.36 -0.46
CA SER A 7 -8.09 -5.15 -1.63
C SER A 7 -8.12 -3.69 -2.05
N VAL A 8 -6.98 -3.11 -2.41
CA VAL A 8 -6.90 -1.74 -2.94
C VAL A 8 -6.12 -1.76 -4.25
N LYS A 9 -6.72 -1.21 -5.32
CA LYS A 9 -6.05 -1.03 -6.61
C LYS A 9 -5.08 0.14 -6.54
N ILE A 10 -3.83 -0.09 -6.93
CA ILE A 10 -2.78 0.92 -6.99
C ILE A 10 -2.97 1.77 -8.24
N THR A 11 -3.26 3.06 -8.04
CA THR A 11 -3.42 4.05 -9.11
C THR A 11 -2.08 4.67 -9.48
N LEU A 12 -2.00 5.32 -10.65
CA LEU A 12 -0.76 5.85 -11.21
C LEU A 12 -0.08 6.88 -10.27
N ASN A 13 -0.89 7.63 -9.53
CA ASN A 13 -0.45 8.61 -8.55
C ASN A 13 -0.36 8.07 -7.11
N SER A 14 -0.35 6.75 -6.91
CA SER A 14 -0.14 6.15 -5.59
C SER A 14 1.25 6.49 -5.07
N CYS A 15 1.35 6.83 -3.78
CA CYS A 15 2.64 7.00 -3.12
C CYS A 15 3.40 5.69 -2.93
N HIS A 16 2.75 4.55 -3.20
CA HIS A 16 3.30 3.22 -2.96
C HIS A 16 3.99 2.61 -4.18
N CYS A 17 3.82 3.20 -5.36
CA CYS A 17 4.49 2.74 -6.58
C CYS A 17 6.02 2.76 -6.41
N GLY A 18 6.68 1.67 -6.80
CA GLY A 18 8.13 1.51 -6.72
C GLY A 18 8.65 1.09 -5.34
N MET A 19 7.80 0.95 -4.33
CA MET A 19 8.20 0.44 -3.01
C MET A 19 8.09 -1.09 -2.93
N VAL A 20 8.90 -1.71 -2.09
CA VAL A 20 8.76 -3.14 -1.74
C VAL A 20 7.52 -3.30 -0.85
N LEU A 21 6.72 -4.34 -1.07
CA LEU A 21 5.43 -4.51 -0.39
C LEU A 21 5.56 -4.56 1.14
N THR A 22 6.60 -5.21 1.65
CA THR A 22 6.86 -5.36 3.10
C THR A 22 7.29 -4.07 3.78
N THR A 23 7.68 -3.02 3.03
CA THR A 23 8.05 -1.72 3.60
C THR A 23 6.85 -0.78 3.79
N LEU A 24 5.63 -1.21 3.44
CA LEU A 24 4.42 -0.44 3.64
C LEU A 24 4.17 -0.20 5.14
N GLN A 25 4.00 1.07 5.50
CA GLN A 25 3.56 1.46 6.84
C GLN A 25 2.05 1.27 6.94
N LEU A 26 1.63 0.23 7.66
CA LEU A 26 0.22 -0.07 7.93
C LEU A 26 -0.19 0.39 9.34
N PRO A 27 -1.48 0.65 9.56
CA PRO A 27 -2.00 0.83 10.92
C PRO A 27 -1.70 -0.41 11.78
N GLU A 28 -1.62 -0.22 13.10
CA GLU A 28 -1.45 -1.32 14.03
C GLU A 28 -2.52 -2.41 13.82
N LYS A 29 -2.13 -3.67 14.07
CA LYS A 29 -3.00 -4.84 13.91
C LYS A 29 -3.55 -5.00 12.49
N CYS A 30 -2.82 -4.52 11.48
CA CYS A 30 -3.05 -4.79 10.07
C CYS A 30 -1.82 -5.49 9.46
N LEU A 31 -2.06 -6.35 8.48
CA LEU A 31 -1.04 -7.17 7.83
C LEU A 31 -1.23 -7.10 6.31
N VAL A 32 -0.14 -7.03 5.55
CA VAL A 32 -0.17 -7.20 4.10
C VAL A 32 0.08 -8.67 3.75
N MET A 33 -0.72 -9.22 2.84
CA MET A 33 -0.57 -10.61 2.41
C MET A 33 0.22 -10.74 1.10
N GLY A 34 0.02 -9.79 0.19
CA GLY A 34 0.55 -9.89 -1.16
C GLY A 34 -0.07 -8.86 -2.11
N ILE A 35 0.25 -9.03 -3.39
CA ILE A 35 -0.38 -8.30 -4.49
C ILE A 35 -1.01 -9.28 -5.47
N VAL A 36 -2.05 -8.84 -6.17
CA VAL A 36 -2.55 -9.51 -7.37
C VAL A 36 -2.12 -8.69 -8.58
N ARG A 37 -1.39 -9.34 -9.48
CA ARG A 37 -0.93 -8.79 -10.77
C ARG A 37 -1.25 -9.81 -11.85
N ASP A 38 -1.90 -9.39 -12.93
CA ASP A 38 -2.29 -10.26 -14.05
C ASP A 38 -3.01 -11.55 -13.61
N ASN A 39 -3.94 -11.43 -12.65
CA ASN A 39 -4.68 -12.54 -12.02
C ASN A 39 -3.82 -13.55 -11.23
N LEU A 40 -2.54 -13.25 -10.97
CA LEU A 40 -1.66 -14.07 -10.15
C LEU A 40 -1.46 -13.42 -8.78
N LEU A 41 -1.61 -14.23 -7.72
CA LEU A 41 -1.29 -13.83 -6.36
C LEU A 41 0.23 -13.95 -6.14
N ILE A 42 0.87 -12.83 -5.85
CA ILE A 42 2.28 -12.76 -5.45
C ILE A 42 2.32 -12.46 -3.95
N LEU A 43 2.84 -13.40 -3.18
CA LEU A 43 2.89 -13.31 -1.72
C LEU A 43 3.87 -12.23 -1.25
N ALA A 44 3.58 -11.60 -0.12
CA ALA A 44 4.44 -10.60 0.49
C ALA A 44 5.84 -11.13 0.84
N SER A 45 5.96 -12.43 1.12
CA SER A 45 7.23 -13.10 1.37
C SER A 45 8.18 -13.12 0.17
N ALA A 46 7.67 -12.92 -1.04
CA ALA A 46 8.49 -12.77 -2.25
C ALA A 46 9.03 -11.33 -2.42
N GLU A 47 8.76 -10.45 -1.46
CA GLU A 47 9.15 -9.04 -1.46
C GLU A 47 8.85 -8.31 -2.79
N PRO A 48 7.62 -8.42 -3.34
CA PRO A 48 7.32 -7.83 -4.63
C PRO A 48 7.39 -6.30 -4.54
N ILE A 49 7.93 -5.69 -5.59
CA ILE A 49 7.81 -4.24 -5.79
C ILE A 49 6.37 -3.97 -6.24
N ILE A 50 5.76 -2.92 -5.70
CA ILE A 50 4.41 -2.45 -6.02
C ILE A 50 4.42 -1.61 -7.29
N TRP A 51 3.56 -1.93 -8.24
CA TRP A 51 3.44 -1.27 -9.54
C TRP A 51 2.03 -0.73 -9.75
N TYR A 52 1.91 0.25 -10.65
CA TYR A 52 0.61 0.72 -11.10
C TYR A 52 -0.23 -0.45 -11.66
N GLY A 53 -1.50 -0.51 -11.26
CA GLY A 53 -2.43 -1.55 -11.69
C GLY A 53 -2.51 -2.75 -10.75
N ASP A 54 -1.52 -2.95 -9.88
CA ASP A 54 -1.54 -4.01 -8.86
C ASP A 54 -2.73 -3.84 -7.91
N TYR A 55 -3.24 -4.95 -7.40
CA TYR A 55 -4.14 -4.93 -6.24
C TYR A 55 -3.38 -5.38 -5.00
N VAL A 56 -3.20 -4.49 -4.02
CA VAL A 56 -2.64 -4.87 -2.72
C VAL A 56 -3.71 -5.54 -1.88
N LEU A 57 -3.39 -6.73 -1.36
CA LEU A 57 -4.24 -7.51 -0.46
C LEU A 57 -3.75 -7.40 0.98
N ALA A 58 -4.65 -7.03 1.88
CA ALA A 58 -4.32 -6.83 3.29
C ALA A 58 -5.46 -7.27 4.22
N ILE A 59 -5.10 -7.62 5.45
CA ILE A 59 -6.01 -8.02 6.52
C ILE A 59 -5.90 -7.03 7.66
N ALA A 60 -7.05 -6.64 8.20
CA ALA A 60 -7.16 -6.02 9.51
C ALA A 60 -7.59 -7.08 10.55
N LEU A 61 -6.92 -7.14 11.70
CA LEU A 61 -7.30 -8.06 12.79
C LEU A 61 -8.61 -7.66 13.50
N SER A 62 -9.20 -6.52 13.11
CA SER A 62 -10.54 -6.09 13.53
C SER A 62 -11.24 -5.44 12.34
N GLN A 63 -12.51 -5.78 12.12
CA GLN A 63 -13.34 -5.21 11.06
C GLN A 63 -13.41 -3.67 11.12
N ALA A 64 -13.35 -3.09 12.33
CA ALA A 64 -13.40 -1.65 12.53
C ALA A 64 -12.17 -0.91 11.96
N LEU A 65 -11.05 -1.61 11.73
CA LEU A 65 -9.82 -1.02 11.18
C LEU A 65 -9.79 -1.02 9.64
N VAL A 66 -10.71 -1.72 8.97
CA VAL A 66 -10.74 -1.81 7.51
C VAL A 66 -10.76 -0.43 6.83
N PRO A 67 -11.53 0.58 7.28
CA PRO A 67 -11.50 1.91 6.69
C PRO A 67 -10.12 2.58 6.78
N ALA A 68 -9.47 2.52 7.96
CA ALA A 68 -8.14 3.09 8.17
C ALA A 68 -7.08 2.37 7.31
N LEU A 69 -7.18 1.05 7.20
CA LEU A 69 -6.32 0.25 6.31
C LEU A 69 -6.49 0.63 4.84
N LYS A 70 -7.74 0.80 4.36
CA LYS A 70 -8.01 1.27 3.00
C LYS A 70 -7.42 2.65 2.73
N VAL A 71 -7.51 3.57 3.69
CA VAL A 71 -6.92 4.91 3.58
C VAL A 71 -5.39 4.83 3.48
N ALA A 72 -4.75 4.04 4.34
CA ALA A 72 -3.30 3.86 4.32
C ALA A 72 -2.80 3.29 2.97
N LEU A 73 -3.50 2.28 2.44
CA LEU A 73 -3.15 1.65 1.16
C LEU A 73 -3.47 2.52 -0.07
N ASN A 74 -4.39 3.47 0.04
CA ASN A 74 -4.82 4.33 -1.07
C ASN A 74 -4.20 5.74 -0.98
N LYS A 75 -3.06 5.89 -0.31
CA LYS A 75 -2.34 7.16 -0.19
C LYS A 75 -1.83 7.59 -1.57
N LYS A 76 -2.21 8.79 -2.00
CA LYS A 76 -1.88 9.34 -3.32
C LYS A 76 -1.08 10.62 -3.19
N HIS A 77 -0.27 10.89 -4.19
CA HIS A 77 0.35 12.19 -4.36
C HIS A 77 -0.70 13.27 -4.69
N PRO A 78 -0.49 14.52 -4.27
CA PRO A 78 -1.34 15.65 -4.63
C PRO A 78 -1.48 15.80 -6.15
N ILE A 79 -2.57 16.43 -6.60
CA ILE A 79 -2.94 16.53 -8.03
C ILE A 79 -1.91 17.32 -8.86
N HIS A 80 -1.09 18.18 -8.23
CA HIS A 80 0.01 18.90 -8.88
C HIS A 80 1.31 18.07 -9.01
N TYR A 81 1.24 16.75 -8.80
CA TYR A 81 2.38 15.85 -8.86
C TYR A 81 2.92 15.68 -10.29
N SER A 82 4.21 15.94 -10.46
CA SER A 82 5.01 15.63 -11.65
C SER A 82 5.97 14.49 -11.32
N HIS A 83 6.03 13.45 -12.16
CA HIS A 83 6.93 12.31 -12.01
C HIS A 83 8.43 12.71 -11.99
N LYS A 84 8.78 13.93 -12.40
CA LYS A 84 10.16 14.45 -12.36
C LYS A 84 10.61 14.84 -10.94
N GLU A 85 9.70 14.97 -9.98
CA GLU A 85 9.99 15.52 -8.65
C GLU A 85 9.42 14.62 -7.55
N CYS A 86 9.96 13.41 -7.42
CA CYS A 86 9.66 12.59 -6.25
C CYS A 86 10.40 13.16 -5.01
N PHE A 87 9.75 14.08 -4.29
CA PHE A 87 10.27 14.68 -3.06
C PHE A 87 10.26 13.75 -1.83
N ILE A 88 9.94 12.46 -1.97
CA ILE A 88 10.01 11.48 -0.87
C ILE A 88 11.47 11.22 -0.40
N LYS A 89 12.48 11.82 -1.04
CA LYS A 89 13.86 11.86 -0.50
C LYS A 89 14.12 12.93 0.56
N ASN A 90 13.19 13.87 0.83
CA ASN A 90 13.44 15.02 1.72
C ASN A 90 12.53 15.11 2.95
N LEU A 91 11.88 14.02 3.38
CA LEU A 91 11.38 13.91 4.76
C LEU A 91 12.48 13.31 5.64
N THR A 92 13.62 14.01 5.68
CA THR A 92 14.56 13.85 6.78
C THR A 92 13.84 14.28 8.04
N ILE A 93 13.77 13.35 8.99
CA ILE A 93 13.34 13.53 10.37
C ILE A 93 13.87 14.88 10.89
N ARG A 94 12.96 15.80 11.22
CA ARG A 94 13.27 16.86 12.19
C ARG A 94 12.63 16.43 13.51
N GLN A 95 13.47 15.87 14.37
CA GLN A 95 13.32 15.98 15.82
C GLN A 95 13.45 17.46 16.22
#